data_AF-A0A915XWQ0-F1
#
_entry.id   AF-A0A915XWQ0-F1
#
_cell.length_a   1.000
_cell.length_b   1.000
_cell.length_c   1.000
_cell.angle_alpha   90.00
_cell.angle_beta   90.00
_cell.angle_gamma   90.00
#
_symmetry.space_group_name_H-M   'P 1'
#
loop_
_entity.id
_entity.type
_entity.pdbx_description
1 polymer ?
#
loop_
_entity_poly.entity_id
_entity_poly.type
_entity_poly.pdbx_seq_one_letter_code
_entity_poly.pdbx_strand_id
1 'polypeptide(L)'
;MNIRVLLSLAVLLGWGGLLSQLPAQQESRGSEPALIDQQDPLQRLLRLTSSDDPRMALPNASETAHRELLYEERAKALGLLINRLRQIGLQRDRSQAQWVLKALQPEVVRAAGRVPTTRHGAHYLQVAALLALARLAAPETLPTLQSPEFQQTLSANARTYLPVIIARIQVENQFPTVKTAAEWEAKMQAFRKAVDLPREQWASVLEAYEEQVRTVTLPEMYLVTRELFALRQLADMAADATAQGVRDAFQPFETLGSALEKDEWLWFKVQFGKQPEAERISWLVRFLAGAGVRTMRERYAMQALVDCGVKAAPIIAQSLRQSERTILQQRMLLEVLSVIDSPESVNLLENLAGSGGALSEEAKWLLAQRHAGRASVVIFAPDYL
;
A
#
# COMPACT_ATOMS: atom_id res chain seq x y z
N MET A 1 4.72 -53.68 22.40
CA MET A 1 4.61 -55.09 21.93
C MET A 1 3.83 -55.07 20.62
N ASN A 2 4.27 -55.61 19.47
CA ASN A 2 5.55 -56.18 18.99
C ASN A 2 5.73 -55.67 17.53
N ILE A 3 6.88 -55.35 16.93
CA ILE A 3 8.26 -55.91 16.87
C ILE A 3 8.44 -57.03 15.80
N ARG A 4 9.20 -56.69 14.73
CA ARG A 4 9.79 -57.51 13.63
C ARG A 4 8.78 -58.13 12.65
N VAL A 5 9.06 -58.30 11.35
CA VAL A 5 10.22 -58.84 10.57
C VAL A 5 10.26 -58.13 9.19
N LEU A 6 11.33 -57.86 8.40
CA LEU A 6 12.83 -57.83 8.40
C LEU A 6 13.24 -56.62 7.47
N LEU A 7 14.44 -56.25 6.97
CA LEU A 7 15.77 -56.83 6.60
C LEU A 7 15.78 -57.76 5.36
N SER A 8 16.70 -57.71 4.38
CA SER A 8 17.90 -56.86 4.07
C SER A 8 17.93 -56.54 2.55
N LEU A 9 18.82 -55.71 1.97
CA LEU A 9 20.26 -55.98 1.65
C LEU A 9 20.93 -54.70 1.08
N ALA A 10 22.27 -54.68 0.95
CA ALA A 10 23.03 -53.48 0.58
C ALA A 10 24.28 -53.75 -0.29
N VAL A 11 24.65 -52.74 -1.10
CA VAL A 11 26.03 -52.31 -1.44
C VAL A 11 26.99 -53.32 -2.14
N LEU A 12 27.30 -53.09 -3.44
CA LEU A 12 28.68 -52.87 -3.97
C LEU A 12 28.73 -52.65 -5.51
N LEU A 13 29.91 -52.21 -5.98
CA LEU A 13 30.39 -52.00 -7.36
C LEU A 13 29.79 -50.80 -8.16
N GLY A 14 30.55 -50.01 -8.92
CA GLY A 14 32.01 -49.80 -8.89
C GLY A 14 32.69 -49.53 -10.26
N TRP A 15 33.22 -48.31 -10.42
CA TRP A 15 34.28 -47.89 -11.38
C TRP A 15 33.97 -47.83 -12.89
N GLY A 16 34.73 -46.96 -13.59
CA GLY A 16 34.71 -46.76 -15.05
C GLY A 16 33.73 -45.67 -15.53
N GLY A 17 34.12 -44.56 -16.17
CA GLY A 17 35.47 -44.07 -16.52
C GLY A 17 35.65 -43.82 -18.01
N LEU A 18 35.07 -42.74 -18.55
CA LEU A 18 35.22 -42.37 -19.96
C LEU A 18 35.15 -40.85 -20.18
N LEU A 19 36.32 -40.22 -20.26
CA LEU A 19 36.50 -38.90 -20.87
C LEU A 19 36.44 -39.05 -22.40
N SER A 20 35.74 -38.15 -23.10
CA SER A 20 36.30 -37.46 -24.29
C SER A 20 35.34 -36.40 -24.87
N GLN A 21 35.92 -35.46 -25.64
CA GLN A 21 35.26 -34.56 -26.62
C GLN A 21 34.25 -33.51 -26.11
N LEU A 22 34.78 -32.51 -25.40
CA LEU A 22 34.36 -31.11 -25.63
C LEU A 22 34.91 -30.61 -26.98
N PRO A 23 34.13 -29.84 -27.75
CA PRO A 23 34.67 -28.87 -28.70
C PRO A 23 34.38 -27.42 -28.28
N ALA A 24 35.40 -26.56 -28.46
CA ALA A 24 35.37 -25.11 -28.65
C ALA A 24 34.36 -24.23 -27.85
N GLN A 25 34.92 -23.28 -27.10
CA GLN A 25 34.23 -22.09 -26.60
C GLN A 25 33.49 -21.36 -27.73
N GLN A 26 32.23 -20.97 -27.49
CA GLN A 26 31.69 -19.73 -28.06
C GLN A 26 31.62 -18.68 -26.96
N GLU A 27 32.08 -17.47 -27.29
CA GLU A 27 32.10 -16.32 -26.39
C GLU A 27 30.68 -15.76 -26.20
N SER A 28 29.90 -16.45 -25.36
CA SER A 28 28.63 -15.93 -24.86
C SER A 28 28.92 -14.72 -23.99
N ARG A 29 28.81 -13.53 -24.61
CA ARG A 29 29.04 -12.21 -24.04
C ARG A 29 28.53 -12.15 -22.60
N GLY A 30 29.34 -11.58 -21.70
CA GLY A 30 28.91 -11.34 -20.32
C GLY A 30 27.63 -10.53 -20.31
N SER A 31 26.51 -11.18 -19.98
CA SER A 31 25.25 -10.50 -19.69
C SER A 31 25.43 -9.81 -18.36
N GLU A 32 25.89 -8.55 -18.40
CA GLU A 32 25.81 -7.63 -17.29
C GLU A 32 24.40 -7.73 -16.67
N PRO A 33 24.26 -7.94 -15.36
CA PRO A 33 22.95 -8.00 -14.73
C PRO A 33 22.29 -6.64 -14.95
N ALA A 34 21.25 -6.62 -15.79
CA ALA A 34 20.63 -5.38 -16.26
C ALA A 34 20.31 -4.48 -15.07
N LEU A 35 20.98 -3.32 -15.03
CA LEU A 35 20.90 -2.36 -13.93
C LEU A 35 19.43 -2.10 -13.59
N ILE A 36 19.01 -2.60 -12.43
CA ILE A 36 17.65 -2.45 -11.94
C ILE A 36 17.33 -0.96 -11.96
N ASP A 37 16.19 -0.62 -12.55
CA ASP A 37 15.84 0.74 -12.90
C ASP A 37 15.47 1.59 -11.66
N GLN A 38 16.49 1.96 -10.87
CA GLN A 38 16.44 2.76 -9.64
C GLN A 38 16.03 4.23 -9.89
N GLN A 39 15.38 4.52 -11.02
CA GLN A 39 14.87 5.84 -11.35
C GLN A 39 13.78 6.26 -10.38
N ASP A 40 13.96 7.43 -9.76
CA ASP A 40 12.97 8.08 -8.89
C ASP A 40 11.57 8.02 -9.54
N PRO A 41 10.55 7.43 -8.87
CA PRO A 41 9.18 7.34 -9.38
C PRO A 41 8.60 8.69 -9.83
N LEU A 42 9.00 9.79 -9.17
CA LEU A 42 8.63 11.15 -9.54
C LEU A 42 9.21 11.50 -10.92
N GLN A 43 10.51 11.26 -11.13
CA GLN A 43 11.19 11.50 -12.41
C GLN A 43 10.73 10.53 -13.51
N ARG A 44 10.29 9.32 -13.17
CA ARG A 44 9.65 8.38 -14.12
C ARG A 44 8.29 8.92 -14.58
N LEU A 45 7.44 9.34 -13.65
CA LEU A 45 6.11 9.88 -13.96
C LEU A 45 6.20 11.16 -14.82
N LEU A 46 7.11 12.08 -14.49
CA LEU A 46 7.34 13.29 -15.29
C LEU A 46 7.74 12.96 -16.74
N ARG A 47 8.76 12.12 -16.96
CA ARG A 47 9.22 11.78 -18.32
C ARG A 47 8.17 11.05 -19.16
N LEU A 48 7.37 10.18 -18.54
CA LEU A 48 6.27 9.49 -19.24
C LEU A 48 5.10 10.43 -19.61
N THR A 49 5.02 11.63 -19.02
CA THR A 49 3.89 12.57 -19.21
C THR A 49 4.30 13.94 -19.78
N SER A 50 5.59 14.19 -19.97
CA SER A 50 6.14 15.38 -20.64
C SER A 50 6.00 15.35 -22.17
N SER A 51 5.76 14.17 -22.74
CA SER A 51 5.45 14.02 -24.17
C SER A 51 3.97 14.33 -24.43
N ASP A 52 3.68 15.61 -24.69
CA ASP A 52 2.46 16.04 -25.39
C ASP A 52 2.59 15.66 -26.87
N ASP A 53 2.49 14.37 -27.20
CA ASP A 53 2.66 13.86 -28.56
C ASP A 53 1.49 14.32 -29.46
N PRO A 54 1.73 15.17 -30.49
CA PRO A 54 0.66 15.71 -31.32
C PRO A 54 0.07 14.69 -32.32
N ARG A 55 0.54 13.43 -32.32
CA ARG A 55 0.05 12.35 -33.21
C ARG A 55 -1.31 11.80 -32.78
N MET A 56 -2.29 12.70 -32.70
CA MET A 56 -3.71 12.45 -32.45
C MET A 56 -4.52 12.39 -33.76
N ALA A 57 -3.90 11.87 -34.82
CA ALA A 57 -4.60 11.40 -36.02
C ALA A 57 -5.04 9.93 -35.84
N LEU A 58 -5.89 9.45 -36.76
CA LEU A 58 -6.53 8.13 -36.71
C LEU A 58 -5.50 6.99 -36.58
N PRO A 59 -5.54 6.19 -35.49
CA PRO A 59 -4.50 5.20 -35.23
C PRO A 59 -4.61 3.96 -36.11
N ASN A 60 -3.46 3.49 -36.59
CA ASN A 60 -3.29 2.12 -37.03
C ASN A 60 -3.12 1.17 -35.82
N ALA A 61 -3.23 -0.14 -36.03
CA ALA A 61 -3.19 -1.13 -34.95
C ALA A 61 -1.88 -1.11 -34.11
N SER A 62 -0.75 -0.71 -34.72
CA SER A 62 0.52 -0.58 -34.00
C SER A 62 0.53 0.62 -33.03
N GLU A 63 -0.16 1.70 -33.38
CA GLU A 63 -0.30 2.88 -32.51
C GLU A 63 -1.25 2.62 -31.34
N THR A 64 -2.29 1.80 -31.52
CA THR A 64 -3.18 1.38 -30.43
C THR A 64 -2.41 0.61 -29.35
N ALA A 65 -1.68 -0.44 -29.72
CA ALA A 65 -0.89 -1.24 -28.77
C ALA A 65 0.21 -0.41 -28.08
N HIS A 66 0.82 0.55 -28.78
CA HIS A 66 1.80 1.46 -28.18
C HIS A 66 1.16 2.44 -27.17
N ARG A 67 -0.03 2.97 -27.47
CA ARG A 67 -0.80 3.84 -26.56
C ARG A 67 -1.24 3.08 -25.30
N GLU A 68 -1.70 1.84 -25.43
CA GLU A 68 -2.09 0.98 -24.29
C GLU A 68 -0.90 0.74 -23.35
N LEU A 69 0.25 0.33 -23.88
CA LEU A 69 1.47 0.12 -23.10
C LEU A 69 1.95 1.41 -22.41
N LEU A 70 1.86 2.57 -23.08
CA LEU A 70 2.18 3.87 -22.47
C LEU A 70 1.20 4.25 -21.34
N TYR A 71 -0.08 3.88 -21.45
CA TYR A 71 -1.06 4.09 -20.37
C TYR A 71 -0.79 3.18 -19.17
N GLU A 72 -0.42 1.91 -19.39
CA GLU A 72 0.01 0.99 -18.33
C GLU A 72 1.27 1.50 -17.61
N GLU A 73 2.29 1.96 -18.35
CA GLU A 73 3.51 2.52 -17.76
C GLU A 73 3.26 3.79 -16.95
N ARG A 74 2.37 4.69 -17.42
CA ARG A 74 1.93 5.88 -16.69
C ARG A 74 1.19 5.50 -15.39
N ALA A 75 0.28 4.52 -15.46
CA ALA A 75 -0.45 4.02 -14.30
C ALA A 75 0.47 3.37 -13.26
N LYS A 76 1.43 2.54 -13.72
CA LYS A 76 2.50 1.96 -12.89
C LYS A 76 3.32 3.06 -12.21
N ALA A 77 3.78 4.08 -12.95
CA ALA A 77 4.62 5.13 -12.40
C ALA A 77 3.91 5.91 -11.26
N LEU A 78 2.62 6.20 -11.44
CA LEU A 78 1.79 6.81 -10.40
C LEU A 78 1.59 5.87 -9.19
N GLY A 79 1.32 4.58 -9.41
CA GLY A 79 1.19 3.59 -8.35
C GLY A 79 2.47 3.41 -7.52
N LEU A 80 3.64 3.38 -8.17
CA LEU A 80 4.94 3.34 -7.50
C LEU A 80 5.21 4.62 -6.69
N LEU A 81 4.86 5.79 -7.22
CA LEU A 81 5.00 7.07 -6.51
C LEU A 81 4.11 7.11 -5.25
N ILE A 82 2.84 6.73 -5.37
CA ILE A 82 1.90 6.62 -4.23
C ILE A 82 2.40 5.61 -3.20
N ASN A 83 2.92 4.45 -3.63
CA ASN A 83 3.50 3.47 -2.71
C ASN A 83 4.75 4.00 -1.99
N ARG A 84 5.66 4.69 -2.69
CA ARG A 84 6.85 5.29 -2.04
C ARG A 84 6.45 6.33 -1.01
N LEU A 85 5.44 7.17 -1.29
CA LEU A 85 4.88 8.12 -0.32
C LEU A 85 4.30 7.40 0.91
N ARG A 86 3.51 6.33 0.71
CA ARG A 86 2.98 5.48 1.79
C ARG A 86 4.11 4.90 2.65
N GLN A 87 5.12 4.30 2.03
CA GLN A 87 6.26 3.70 2.75
C GLN A 87 7.06 4.74 3.53
N ILE A 88 7.31 5.94 2.99
CA ILE A 88 7.94 7.04 3.73
C ILE A 88 7.14 7.42 4.97
N GLY A 89 5.81 7.54 4.84
CA GLY A 89 4.92 7.83 5.97
C GLY A 89 4.92 6.73 7.03
N LEU A 90 4.85 5.46 6.63
CA LEU A 90 4.88 4.30 7.56
C LEU A 90 6.23 4.17 8.27
N GLN A 91 7.34 4.39 7.57
CA GLN A 91 8.70 4.34 8.12
C GLN A 91 9.04 5.59 8.96
N ARG A 92 8.22 6.65 8.90
CA ARG A 92 8.42 7.94 9.56
C ARG A 92 9.76 8.60 9.23
N ASP A 93 10.31 8.35 8.04
CA ASP A 93 11.62 8.86 7.63
C ASP A 93 11.58 10.37 7.34
N ARG A 94 11.82 11.16 8.39
CA ARG A 94 11.81 12.63 8.33
C ARG A 94 12.79 13.20 7.31
N SER A 95 13.88 12.50 6.95
CA SER A 95 14.81 13.02 5.94
C SER A 95 14.18 13.13 4.54
N GLN A 96 13.05 12.46 4.32
CA GLN A 96 12.31 12.46 3.06
C GLN A 96 11.28 13.59 2.96
N ALA A 97 11.07 14.40 4.00
CA ALA A 97 10.01 15.43 4.03
C ALA A 97 10.08 16.38 2.81
N GLN A 98 11.29 16.76 2.40
CA GLN A 98 11.53 17.58 1.20
C GLN A 98 11.27 16.83 -0.13
N TRP A 99 11.40 15.50 -0.17
CA TRP A 99 11.01 14.69 -1.33
C TRP A 99 9.47 14.52 -1.41
N VAL A 100 8.81 14.36 -0.25
CA VAL A 100 7.35 14.33 -0.17
C VAL A 100 6.73 15.66 -0.61
N LEU A 101 7.32 16.81 -0.23
CA LEU A 101 6.91 18.12 -0.75
C LEU A 101 7.12 18.26 -2.27
N LYS A 102 8.19 17.69 -2.84
CA LYS A 102 8.39 17.67 -4.31
C LYS A 102 7.28 16.91 -5.04
N ALA A 103 6.76 15.82 -4.48
CA ALA A 103 5.64 15.08 -5.06
C ALA A 103 4.33 15.89 -5.12
N LEU A 104 4.24 17.01 -4.37
CA LEU A 104 3.11 17.94 -4.37
C LEU A 104 3.30 19.14 -5.31
N GLN A 105 4.43 19.23 -6.04
CA GLN A 105 4.68 20.33 -6.99
C GLN A 105 3.69 20.30 -8.18
N PRO A 106 3.31 21.46 -8.74
CA PRO A 106 2.27 21.56 -9.77
C PRO A 106 2.50 20.68 -10.99
N GLU A 107 3.74 20.51 -11.44
CA GLU A 107 4.12 19.64 -12.54
C GLU A 107 3.90 18.14 -12.26
N VAL A 108 4.18 17.67 -11.04
CA VAL A 108 3.95 16.27 -10.65
C VAL A 108 2.46 16.02 -10.46
N VAL A 109 1.72 16.97 -9.88
CA VAL A 109 0.26 16.93 -9.76
C VAL A 109 -0.41 16.91 -11.15
N ARG A 110 0.02 17.76 -12.09
CA ARG A 110 -0.46 17.75 -13.48
C ARG A 110 -0.11 16.44 -14.19
N ALA A 111 1.08 15.89 -13.98
CA ALA A 111 1.49 14.61 -14.53
C ALA A 111 0.58 13.46 -14.04
N ALA A 112 0.30 13.40 -12.73
CA ALA A 112 -0.63 12.43 -12.15
C ALA A 112 -2.08 12.61 -12.66
N GLY A 113 -2.50 13.84 -12.94
CA GLY A 113 -3.78 14.15 -13.58
C GLY A 113 -3.88 13.75 -15.05
N ARG A 114 -2.76 13.51 -15.74
CA ARG A 114 -2.67 13.06 -17.14
C ARG A 114 -2.69 11.53 -17.31
N VAL A 115 -2.85 10.76 -16.23
CA VAL A 115 -2.87 9.29 -16.24
C VAL A 115 -4.29 8.77 -16.53
N PRO A 116 -4.60 8.26 -17.74
CA PRO A 116 -6.00 8.12 -18.20
C PRO A 116 -6.81 7.07 -17.44
N THR A 117 -6.15 6.03 -16.92
CA THR A 117 -6.78 4.94 -16.16
C THR A 117 -7.16 5.35 -14.73
N THR A 118 -6.70 6.51 -14.25
CA THR A 118 -6.99 7.01 -12.91
C THR A 118 -7.70 8.36 -12.98
N ARG A 119 -9.03 8.34 -13.06
CA ARG A 119 -9.91 9.54 -13.14
C ARG A 119 -9.61 10.61 -12.06
N HIS A 120 -9.04 10.19 -10.93
CA HIS A 120 -8.69 11.05 -9.80
C HIS A 120 -7.18 11.05 -9.47
N GLY A 121 -6.30 10.68 -10.42
CA GLY A 121 -4.86 10.43 -10.19
C GLY A 121 -4.10 11.57 -9.50
N ALA A 122 -4.41 12.83 -9.82
CA ALA A 122 -3.86 14.01 -9.16
C ALA A 122 -4.27 14.13 -7.68
N HIS A 123 -5.57 13.96 -7.40
CA HIS A 123 -6.14 13.97 -6.04
C HIS A 123 -5.57 12.80 -5.21
N TYR A 124 -5.50 11.62 -5.82
CA TYR A 124 -4.90 10.41 -5.26
C TYR A 124 -3.42 10.59 -4.87
N LEU A 125 -2.62 11.28 -5.69
CA LEU A 125 -1.25 11.66 -5.35
C LEU A 125 -1.21 12.65 -4.17
N GLN A 126 -2.06 13.68 -4.21
CA GLN A 126 -2.08 14.75 -3.20
C GLN A 126 -2.42 14.21 -1.81
N VAL A 127 -3.48 13.40 -1.68
CA VAL A 127 -3.89 12.83 -0.39
C VAL A 127 -2.82 11.87 0.15
N ALA A 128 -2.19 11.06 -0.70
CA ALA A 128 -1.11 10.17 -0.30
C ALA A 128 0.13 10.92 0.22
N ALA A 129 0.52 12.01 -0.44
CA ALA A 129 1.65 12.83 -0.01
C ALA A 129 1.36 13.63 1.27
N LEU A 130 0.15 14.23 1.38
CA LEU A 130 -0.28 14.91 2.60
C LEU A 130 -0.29 13.97 3.82
N LEU A 131 -0.80 12.75 3.65
CA LEU A 131 -0.81 11.72 4.70
C LEU A 131 0.59 11.20 5.05
N ALA A 132 1.54 11.21 4.11
CA ALA A 132 2.94 10.97 4.41
C ALA A 132 3.51 12.07 5.31
N LEU A 133 3.33 13.36 4.96
CA LEU A 133 3.77 14.50 5.78
C LEU A 133 3.18 14.46 7.20
N ALA A 134 1.90 14.12 7.31
CA ALA A 134 1.20 13.99 8.60
C ALA A 134 1.83 12.93 9.53
N ARG A 135 2.34 11.83 8.96
CA ARG A 135 3.04 10.76 9.71
C ARG A 135 4.52 11.04 9.97
N LEU A 136 5.19 11.75 9.05
CA LEU A 136 6.56 12.24 9.29
C LEU A 136 6.60 13.22 10.47
N ALA A 137 5.55 14.04 10.61
CA ALA A 137 5.49 15.10 11.62
C ALA A 137 6.72 16.02 11.56
N ALA A 138 7.12 16.42 10.35
CA ALA A 138 8.26 17.29 10.07
C ALA A 138 7.84 18.77 10.25
N PRO A 139 8.21 19.46 11.35
CA PRO A 139 7.75 20.84 11.60
C PRO A 139 8.25 21.83 10.54
N GLU A 140 9.38 21.55 9.89
CA GLU A 140 9.96 22.35 8.82
C GLU A 140 9.09 22.41 7.55
N THR A 141 8.09 21.54 7.40
CA THR A 141 7.13 21.61 6.28
C THR A 141 5.94 22.52 6.56
N LEU A 142 5.71 22.93 7.82
CA LEU A 142 4.57 23.77 8.20
C LEU A 142 4.51 25.11 7.42
N PRO A 143 5.61 25.87 7.23
CA PRO A 143 5.55 27.13 6.48
C PRO A 143 5.09 26.94 5.03
N THR A 144 5.48 25.83 4.38
CA THR A 144 5.01 25.48 3.03
C THR A 144 3.53 25.10 3.04
N LEU A 145 3.10 24.26 3.98
CA LEU A 145 1.69 23.86 4.10
C LEU A 145 0.77 25.06 4.43
N GLN A 146 1.26 26.05 5.15
CA GLN A 146 0.53 27.25 5.53
C GLN A 146 0.54 28.35 4.45
N SER A 147 1.37 28.24 3.41
CA SER A 147 1.49 29.26 2.35
C SER A 147 0.27 29.28 1.41
N PRO A 148 -0.35 30.46 1.13
CA PRO A 148 -1.48 30.56 0.21
C PRO A 148 -1.16 30.05 -1.21
N GLU A 149 0.07 30.21 -1.66
CA GLU A 149 0.58 29.77 -2.97
C GLU A 149 0.56 28.24 -3.06
N PHE A 150 1.06 27.56 -2.02
CA PHE A 150 1.01 26.10 -1.94
C PHE A 150 -0.43 25.59 -1.88
N GLN A 151 -1.29 26.24 -1.09
CA GLN A 151 -2.71 25.84 -0.97
C GLN A 151 -3.46 25.92 -2.30
N GLN A 152 -3.12 26.87 -3.16
CA GLN A 152 -3.68 26.97 -4.51
C GLN A 152 -3.28 25.81 -5.44
N THR A 153 -2.15 25.13 -5.18
CA THR A 153 -1.73 23.92 -5.93
C THR A 153 -2.57 22.68 -5.58
N LEU A 154 -3.16 22.65 -4.37
CA LEU A 154 -4.02 21.57 -3.92
C LEU A 154 -5.38 21.63 -4.60
N SER A 155 -5.89 20.47 -5.01
CA SER A 155 -7.30 20.29 -5.39
C SER A 155 -8.23 20.70 -4.23
N ALA A 156 -9.47 21.06 -4.55
CA ALA A 156 -10.46 21.49 -3.55
C ALA A 156 -10.59 20.48 -2.40
N ASN A 157 -10.62 19.18 -2.73
CA ASN A 157 -10.72 18.08 -1.78
C ASN A 157 -9.46 17.97 -0.91
N ALA A 158 -8.26 17.89 -1.51
CA ALA A 158 -7.01 17.83 -0.76
C ALA A 158 -6.80 19.04 0.17
N ARG A 159 -7.37 20.20 -0.17
CA ARG A 159 -7.35 21.41 0.64
C ARG A 159 -8.25 21.33 1.88
N THR A 160 -9.35 20.57 1.89
CA THR A 160 -10.21 20.42 3.09
C THR A 160 -9.51 19.60 4.20
N TYR A 161 -8.61 18.69 3.82
CA TYR A 161 -7.84 17.88 4.76
C TYR A 161 -6.65 18.63 5.37
N LEU A 162 -6.15 19.67 4.71
CA LEU A 162 -4.94 20.38 5.09
C LEU A 162 -4.92 20.91 6.55
N PRO A 163 -6.02 21.46 7.13
CA PRO A 163 -6.05 21.83 8.55
C PRO A 163 -5.78 20.64 9.48
N VAL A 164 -6.27 19.45 9.13
CA VAL A 164 -6.07 18.19 9.88
C VAL A 164 -4.61 17.72 9.77
N ILE A 165 -4.00 17.86 8.59
CA ILE A 165 -2.57 17.56 8.35
C ILE A 165 -1.69 18.48 9.22
N ILE A 166 -1.95 19.79 9.20
CA ILE A 166 -1.25 20.79 10.00
C ILE A 166 -1.42 20.49 11.50
N ALA A 167 -2.64 20.22 11.95
CA ALA A 167 -2.94 19.85 13.33
C ALA A 167 -2.20 18.58 13.77
N ARG A 168 -2.16 17.53 12.93
CA ARG A 168 -1.39 16.30 13.25
C ARG A 168 0.10 16.59 13.36
N ILE A 169 0.70 17.33 12.41
CA ILE A 169 2.13 17.68 12.48
C ILE A 169 2.45 18.49 13.75
N GLN A 170 1.61 19.46 14.11
CA GLN A 170 1.79 20.27 15.32
C GLN A 170 1.71 19.41 16.60
N VAL A 171 0.68 18.57 16.71
CA VAL A 171 0.44 17.73 17.90
C VAL A 171 1.44 16.57 18.02
N GLU A 172 1.91 16.00 16.91
CA GLU A 172 3.01 15.03 16.91
C GLU A 172 4.36 15.67 17.31
N ASN A 173 4.56 16.98 17.10
CA ASN A 173 5.74 17.68 17.63
C ASN A 173 5.59 18.09 19.10
N GLN A 174 4.36 18.34 19.57
CA GLN A 174 4.08 18.57 21.00
C GLN A 174 4.18 17.26 21.82
N PHE A 175 3.76 16.13 21.24
CA PHE A 175 3.74 14.81 21.89
C PHE A 175 4.44 13.75 21.01
N PRO A 176 5.78 13.84 20.82
CA PRO A 176 6.53 12.98 19.88
C PRO A 176 6.70 11.54 20.34
N THR A 177 6.38 11.23 21.60
CA THR A 177 6.33 9.87 22.16
C THR A 177 5.29 9.87 23.27
N VAL A 178 4.49 8.81 23.36
CA VAL A 178 3.36 8.67 24.29
C VAL A 178 3.43 7.27 24.88
N LYS A 179 3.64 7.16 26.20
CA LYS A 179 3.87 5.89 26.91
C LYS A 179 2.80 5.60 27.96
N THR A 180 1.95 6.58 28.27
CA THR A 180 0.90 6.51 29.28
C THR A 180 -0.44 6.97 28.73
N ALA A 181 -1.53 6.48 29.35
CA ALA A 181 -2.89 6.92 29.01
C ALA A 181 -3.11 8.43 29.24
N ALA A 182 -2.41 9.04 30.20
CA ALA A 182 -2.50 10.47 30.48
C ALA A 182 -1.84 11.33 29.37
N GLU A 183 -0.67 10.93 28.87
CA GLU A 183 -0.04 11.56 27.69
C GLU A 183 -0.90 11.36 26.42
N TRP A 184 -1.55 10.19 26.28
CA TRP A 184 -2.45 9.91 25.17
C TRP A 184 -3.70 10.79 25.20
N GLU A 185 -4.38 10.88 26.34
CA GLU A 185 -5.55 11.76 26.50
C GLU A 185 -5.17 13.22 26.22
N ALA A 186 -4.03 13.71 26.72
CA ALA A 186 -3.53 15.05 26.43
C ALA A 186 -3.26 15.27 24.92
N LYS A 187 -2.65 14.29 24.24
CA LYS A 187 -2.41 14.33 22.78
C LYS A 187 -3.72 14.33 21.99
N MET A 188 -4.68 13.48 22.38
CA MET A 188 -6.01 13.44 21.76
C MET A 188 -6.77 14.76 21.96
N GLN A 189 -6.76 15.33 23.16
CA GLN A 189 -7.41 16.61 23.45
C GLN A 189 -6.80 17.75 22.64
N ALA A 190 -5.46 17.81 22.55
CA ALA A 190 -4.76 18.79 21.72
C ALA A 190 -5.15 18.67 20.24
N PHE A 191 -5.18 17.45 19.70
CA PHE A 191 -5.60 17.21 18.31
C PHE A 191 -7.06 17.59 18.06
N ARG A 192 -8.00 17.10 18.89
CA ARG A 192 -9.43 17.44 18.83
C ARG A 192 -9.67 18.95 18.85
N LYS A 193 -8.96 19.68 19.71
CA LYS A 193 -9.04 21.14 19.80
C LYS A 193 -8.48 21.84 18.57
N ALA A 194 -7.39 21.32 17.98
CA ALA A 194 -6.77 21.90 16.79
C ALA A 194 -7.59 21.68 15.50
N VAL A 195 -8.40 20.62 15.41
CA VAL A 195 -9.30 20.35 14.27
C VAL A 195 -10.74 20.81 14.47
N ASP A 196 -11.08 21.31 15.67
CA ASP A 196 -12.44 21.64 16.10
C ASP A 196 -13.42 20.44 16.00
N LEU A 197 -13.06 19.32 16.66
CA LEU A 197 -13.87 18.09 16.68
C LEU A 197 -14.08 17.56 18.12
N PRO A 198 -15.13 18.02 18.82
CA PRO A 198 -15.56 17.45 20.11
C PRO A 198 -16.01 15.98 19.96
N ARG A 199 -15.87 15.17 21.02
CA ARG A 199 -16.13 13.71 21.03
C ARG A 199 -17.61 13.41 20.84
N GLU A 200 -18.42 14.34 21.31
CA GLU A 200 -19.86 14.37 21.30
C GLU A 200 -20.43 14.42 19.87
N GLN A 201 -19.64 14.86 18.89
CA GLN A 201 -19.99 14.89 17.46
C GLN A 201 -19.51 13.66 16.67
N TRP A 202 -18.72 12.75 17.26
CA TRP A 202 -18.11 11.65 16.50
C TRP A 202 -19.13 10.69 15.89
N ALA A 203 -20.24 10.43 16.59
CA ALA A 203 -21.33 9.60 16.08
C ALA A 203 -22.09 10.27 14.93
N SER A 204 -22.41 11.57 15.05
CA SER A 204 -23.14 12.31 14.02
C SER A 204 -22.31 12.56 12.76
N VAL A 205 -20.97 12.63 12.86
CA VAL A 205 -20.06 12.63 11.71
C VAL A 205 -20.14 11.32 10.91
N LEU A 206 -20.24 10.18 11.61
CA LEU A 206 -20.36 8.86 10.98
C LEU A 206 -21.77 8.63 10.39
N GLU A 207 -22.81 9.19 11.01
CA GLU A 207 -24.18 9.22 10.48
C GLU A 207 -24.31 10.09 9.23
N ALA A 208 -23.74 11.30 9.24
CA ALA A 208 -23.73 12.18 8.07
C ALA A 208 -22.96 11.55 6.90
N TYR A 209 -21.85 10.85 7.18
CA TYR A 209 -21.12 10.11 6.14
C TYR A 209 -21.93 8.93 5.57
N GLU A 210 -22.61 8.15 6.40
CA GLU A 210 -23.45 7.04 5.95
C GLU A 210 -24.54 7.53 4.97
N GLU A 211 -25.24 8.62 5.31
CA GLU A 211 -26.30 9.18 4.47
C GLU A 211 -25.75 9.85 3.21
N GLN A 212 -24.57 10.48 3.28
CA GLN A 212 -23.85 10.95 2.10
C GLN A 212 -23.50 9.78 1.16
N VAL A 213 -22.90 8.70 1.66
CA VAL A 213 -22.51 7.54 0.84
C VAL A 213 -23.71 6.84 0.19
N ARG A 214 -24.88 6.86 0.83
CA ARG A 214 -26.14 6.32 0.27
C ARG A 214 -26.73 7.19 -0.86
N THR A 215 -26.54 8.51 -0.80
CA THR A 215 -27.17 9.47 -1.72
C THR A 215 -26.28 9.90 -2.88
N VAL A 216 -24.96 9.71 -2.76
CA VAL A 216 -23.94 10.22 -3.70
C VAL A 216 -23.56 9.20 -4.77
N THR A 217 -23.29 9.68 -5.98
CA THR A 217 -22.90 8.81 -7.11
C THR A 217 -21.43 8.35 -7.03
N LEU A 218 -21.10 7.21 -7.65
CA LEU A 218 -19.77 6.59 -7.60
C LEU A 218 -18.54 7.51 -7.88
N PRO A 219 -18.60 8.56 -8.73
CA PRO A 219 -17.49 9.51 -8.92
C PRO A 219 -17.22 10.45 -7.73
N GLU A 220 -18.16 10.56 -6.80
CA GLU A 220 -18.16 11.52 -5.68
C GLU A 220 -18.11 10.82 -4.31
N MET A 221 -18.29 9.49 -4.26
CA MET A 221 -18.17 8.64 -3.06
C MET A 221 -16.78 8.71 -2.38
N TYR A 222 -15.76 9.26 -3.07
CA TYR A 222 -14.42 9.53 -2.54
C TYR A 222 -14.35 10.77 -1.63
N LEU A 223 -15.39 11.61 -1.58
CA LEU A 223 -15.43 12.87 -0.83
C LEU A 223 -15.69 12.64 0.67
N VAL A 224 -14.66 12.23 1.42
CA VAL A 224 -14.74 12.20 2.89
C VAL A 224 -14.69 13.61 3.48
N THR A 225 -15.44 13.85 4.55
CA THR A 225 -15.47 15.14 5.25
C THR A 225 -14.17 15.40 6.02
N ARG A 226 -13.90 16.67 6.37
CA ARG A 226 -12.75 17.08 7.19
C ARG A 226 -12.77 16.35 8.54
N GLU A 227 -13.96 16.20 9.10
CA GLU A 227 -14.26 15.62 10.40
C GLU A 227 -14.02 14.11 10.39
N LEU A 228 -14.52 13.39 9.38
CA LEU A 228 -14.26 11.95 9.23
C LEU A 228 -12.77 11.68 8.96
N PHE A 229 -12.13 12.51 8.13
CA PHE A 229 -10.70 12.44 7.90
C PHE A 229 -9.91 12.63 9.21
N ALA A 230 -10.33 13.55 10.08
CA ALA A 230 -9.76 13.73 11.42
C ALA A 230 -9.98 12.52 12.34
N LEU A 231 -11.15 11.88 12.33
CA LEU A 231 -11.36 10.62 13.06
C LEU A 231 -10.39 9.52 12.60
N ARG A 232 -10.21 9.38 11.27
CA ARG A 232 -9.24 8.41 10.70
C ARG A 232 -7.79 8.76 11.07
N GLN A 233 -7.41 10.04 11.15
CA GLN A 233 -6.10 10.44 11.65
C GLN A 233 -5.92 10.12 13.14
N LEU A 234 -6.94 10.36 13.98
CA LEU A 234 -6.87 10.06 15.40
C LEU A 234 -6.77 8.55 15.67
N ALA A 235 -7.43 7.70 14.86
CA ALA A 235 -7.27 6.24 14.93
C ALA A 235 -5.87 5.78 14.49
N ASP A 236 -5.24 6.49 13.56
CA ASP A 236 -3.82 6.30 13.18
C ASP A 236 -2.89 6.60 14.37
N MET A 237 -3.12 7.74 15.04
CA MET A 237 -2.37 8.15 16.24
C MET A 237 -2.62 7.22 17.45
N ALA A 238 -3.81 6.60 17.54
CA ALA A 238 -4.11 5.59 18.57
C ALA A 238 -3.37 4.27 18.32
N ALA A 239 -3.18 3.87 17.05
CA ALA A 239 -2.34 2.73 16.70
C ALA A 239 -0.87 2.98 17.10
N ASP A 240 -0.40 4.20 16.89
CA ASP A 240 0.94 4.63 17.29
C ASP A 240 1.15 4.59 18.82
N ALA A 241 0.17 5.07 19.60
CA ALA A 241 0.21 4.99 21.06
C ALA A 241 0.11 3.54 21.57
N THR A 242 -0.70 2.70 20.95
CA THR A 242 -0.81 1.26 21.26
C THR A 242 0.52 0.55 21.01
N ALA A 243 1.19 0.84 19.88
CA ALA A 243 2.52 0.32 19.56
C ALA A 243 3.63 0.79 20.53
N GLN A 244 3.42 1.92 21.23
CA GLN A 244 4.30 2.44 22.28
C GLN A 244 3.93 1.96 23.70
N GLY A 245 2.87 1.15 23.83
CA GLY A 245 2.47 0.46 25.06
C GLY A 245 1.13 0.89 25.66
N VAL A 246 0.45 1.91 25.12
CA VAL A 246 -0.84 2.41 25.64
C VAL A 246 -1.98 1.51 25.18
N ARG A 247 -2.23 0.45 25.96
CA ARG A 247 -3.20 -0.63 25.65
C ARG A 247 -4.63 -0.15 25.42
N ASP A 248 -4.99 0.96 26.05
CA ASP A 248 -6.32 1.57 26.09
C ASP A 248 -6.48 2.74 25.10
N ALA A 249 -5.51 3.01 24.23
CA ALA A 249 -5.56 4.16 23.31
C ALA A 249 -6.79 4.18 22.38
N PHE A 250 -7.38 3.01 22.11
CA PHE A 250 -8.61 2.88 21.30
C PHE A 250 -9.93 2.97 22.08
N GLN A 251 -9.91 3.02 23.42
CA GLN A 251 -11.12 3.16 24.24
C GLN A 251 -12.02 4.34 23.83
N PRO A 252 -11.51 5.51 23.36
CA PRO A 252 -12.35 6.60 22.86
C PRO A 252 -13.28 6.21 21.69
N PHE A 253 -12.86 5.24 20.86
CA PHE A 253 -13.65 4.74 19.73
C PHE A 253 -14.64 3.65 20.14
N GLU A 254 -14.42 2.95 21.25
CA GLU A 254 -15.31 1.87 21.69
C GLU A 254 -16.71 2.38 22.08
N THR A 255 -16.80 3.61 22.58
CA THR A 255 -18.09 4.27 22.88
C THR A 255 -18.93 4.61 21.65
N LEU A 256 -18.42 4.42 20.43
CA LEU A 256 -19.19 4.55 19.19
C LEU A 256 -19.97 3.26 18.84
N GLY A 257 -19.57 2.11 19.40
CA GLY A 257 -20.20 0.82 19.12
C GLY A 257 -20.31 0.53 17.61
N SER A 258 -21.52 0.18 17.16
CA SER A 258 -21.83 -0.09 15.75
C SER A 258 -21.75 1.14 14.84
N ALA A 259 -21.70 2.37 15.37
CA ALA A 259 -21.52 3.56 14.53
C ALA A 259 -20.15 3.58 13.82
N LEU A 260 -19.14 2.84 14.33
CA LEU A 260 -17.87 2.64 13.62
C LEU A 260 -18.06 1.97 12.25
N GLU A 261 -19.02 1.05 12.12
CA GLU A 261 -19.22 0.25 10.90
C GLU A 261 -19.76 1.07 9.72
N LYS A 262 -20.22 2.30 10.00
CA LYS A 262 -20.62 3.31 9.01
C LYS A 262 -19.44 3.86 8.20
N ASP A 263 -18.21 3.73 8.71
CA ASP A 263 -16.99 3.97 7.96
C ASP A 263 -16.07 2.75 8.07
N GLU A 264 -16.12 1.84 7.07
CA GLU A 264 -15.31 0.61 7.04
C GLU A 264 -13.82 0.85 7.30
N TRP A 265 -13.32 2.04 6.95
CA TRP A 265 -11.91 2.42 7.01
C TRP A 265 -11.48 2.88 8.41
N LEU A 266 -12.32 3.66 9.11
CA LEU A 266 -12.16 3.92 10.54
C LEU A 266 -12.32 2.62 11.35
N TRP A 267 -13.34 1.82 11.04
CA TRP A 267 -13.53 0.51 11.66
C TRP A 267 -12.27 -0.35 11.50
N PHE A 268 -11.75 -0.51 10.28
CA PHE A 268 -10.52 -1.26 10.03
C PHE A 268 -9.30 -0.70 10.79
N LYS A 269 -9.07 0.62 10.77
CA LYS A 269 -7.97 1.25 11.53
C LYS A 269 -8.07 0.91 13.03
N VAL A 270 -9.28 0.96 13.60
CA VAL A 270 -9.54 0.58 15.00
C VAL A 270 -9.34 -0.93 15.25
N GLN A 271 -9.86 -1.81 14.40
CA GLN A 271 -9.68 -3.27 14.58
C GLN A 271 -8.22 -3.70 14.42
N PHE A 272 -7.46 -3.08 13.51
CA PHE A 272 -6.07 -3.45 13.22
C PHE A 272 -5.08 -2.83 14.20
N GLY A 273 -5.30 -1.57 14.61
CA GLY A 273 -4.43 -0.87 15.54
C GLY A 273 -4.41 -1.49 16.94
N LYS A 274 -5.54 -2.07 17.39
CA LYS A 274 -5.62 -2.84 18.64
C LYS A 274 -4.80 -4.14 18.63
N GLN A 275 -4.57 -4.73 17.46
CA GLN A 275 -3.94 -6.05 17.34
C GLN A 275 -2.41 -5.96 17.26
N PRO A 276 -1.67 -6.82 18.00
CA PRO A 276 -0.26 -7.08 17.75
C PRO A 276 -0.01 -7.46 16.28
N GLU A 277 1.15 -7.11 15.75
CA GLU A 277 1.50 -7.25 14.34
C GLU A 277 1.30 -8.67 13.79
N ALA A 278 1.73 -9.70 14.53
CA ALA A 278 1.58 -11.10 14.14
C ALA A 278 0.10 -11.57 14.11
N GLU A 279 -0.71 -11.11 15.07
CA GLU A 279 -2.16 -11.38 15.11
C GLU A 279 -2.87 -10.68 13.94
N ARG A 280 -2.52 -9.41 13.69
CA ARG A 280 -3.03 -8.59 12.59
C ARG A 280 -2.78 -9.23 11.22
N ILE A 281 -1.55 -9.71 10.96
CA ILE A 281 -1.23 -10.44 9.73
C ILE A 281 -2.07 -11.74 9.65
N SER A 282 -2.15 -12.50 10.74
CA SER A 282 -2.92 -13.74 10.81
C SER A 282 -4.43 -13.51 10.68
N TRP A 283 -4.94 -12.35 11.09
CA TRP A 283 -6.32 -11.90 10.86
C TRP A 283 -6.52 -11.55 9.39
N LEU A 284 -5.67 -10.72 8.81
CA LEU A 284 -5.75 -10.26 7.41
C LEU A 284 -5.70 -11.43 6.40
N VAL A 285 -4.81 -12.40 6.63
CA VAL A 285 -4.71 -13.61 5.78
C VAL A 285 -5.93 -14.53 5.92
N ARG A 286 -6.62 -14.53 7.08
CA ARG A 286 -7.91 -15.23 7.27
C ARG A 286 -9.08 -14.45 6.69
N PHE A 287 -9.07 -13.12 6.75
CA PHE A 287 -10.08 -12.26 6.13
C PHE A 287 -10.09 -12.45 4.60
N LEU A 288 -8.91 -12.39 3.97
CA LEU A 288 -8.76 -12.72 2.54
C LEU A 288 -8.99 -14.21 2.21
N ALA A 289 -9.03 -15.11 3.21
CA ALA A 289 -9.46 -16.49 3.04
C ALA A 289 -11.00 -16.64 2.97
N GLY A 290 -11.73 -15.80 3.71
CA GLY A 290 -13.20 -15.81 3.72
C GLY A 290 -13.85 -15.10 2.52
N ALA A 291 -13.08 -14.32 1.77
CA ALA A 291 -13.58 -13.54 0.65
C ALA A 291 -14.05 -14.40 -0.53
N GLY A 292 -15.31 -14.24 -0.93
CA GLY A 292 -15.88 -14.81 -2.16
C GLY A 292 -15.89 -13.85 -3.36
N VAL A 293 -15.58 -12.57 -3.13
CA VAL A 293 -15.54 -11.49 -4.12
C VAL A 293 -14.44 -10.50 -3.72
N ARG A 294 -13.85 -9.78 -4.69
CA ARG A 294 -12.84 -8.73 -4.43
C ARG A 294 -13.46 -7.34 -4.55
N THR A 295 -13.96 -6.82 -3.43
CA THR A 295 -14.47 -5.45 -3.31
C THR A 295 -13.33 -4.48 -2.95
N MET A 296 -13.66 -3.23 -2.62
CA MET A 296 -12.71 -2.28 -2.01
C MET A 296 -12.20 -2.78 -0.64
N ARG A 297 -13.02 -3.53 0.09
CA ARG A 297 -12.72 -4.07 1.43
C ARG A 297 -11.54 -5.04 1.39
N GLU A 298 -11.53 -5.96 0.41
CA GLU A 298 -10.42 -6.89 0.19
C GLU A 298 -9.17 -6.17 -0.34
N ARG A 299 -9.33 -5.17 -1.20
CA ARG A 299 -8.21 -4.34 -1.67
C ARG A 299 -7.49 -3.64 -0.51
N TYR A 300 -8.22 -3.07 0.43
CA TYR A 300 -7.63 -2.48 1.63
C TYR A 300 -6.89 -3.51 2.50
N ALA A 301 -7.50 -4.68 2.73
CA ALA A 301 -6.85 -5.77 3.46
C ALA A 301 -5.57 -6.29 2.75
N MET A 302 -5.55 -6.32 1.42
CA MET A 302 -4.34 -6.59 0.64
C MET A 302 -3.25 -5.54 0.92
N GLN A 303 -3.56 -4.24 0.90
CA GLN A 303 -2.56 -3.20 1.21
C GLN A 303 -2.08 -3.26 2.66
N ALA A 304 -2.96 -3.56 3.62
CA ALA A 304 -2.59 -3.72 5.01
C ALA A 304 -1.60 -4.90 5.22
N LEU A 305 -1.64 -5.93 4.37
CA LEU A 305 -0.60 -6.98 4.34
C LEU A 305 0.70 -6.51 3.66
N VAL A 306 0.62 -5.74 2.56
CA VAL A 306 1.81 -5.15 1.91
C VAL A 306 2.55 -4.22 2.89
N ASP A 307 1.83 -3.45 3.70
CA ASP A 307 2.37 -2.59 4.75
C ASP A 307 3.08 -3.38 5.87
N CYS A 308 2.66 -4.63 6.13
CA CYS A 308 3.35 -5.53 7.05
C CYS A 308 4.65 -6.14 6.46
N GLY A 309 4.89 -5.94 5.16
CA GLY A 309 6.14 -6.23 4.47
C GLY A 309 6.64 -7.66 4.63
N VAL A 310 7.96 -7.81 4.81
CA VAL A 310 8.65 -9.12 4.87
C VAL A 310 8.13 -10.05 5.96
N LYS A 311 7.51 -9.51 7.02
CA LYS A 311 6.92 -10.31 8.11
C LYS A 311 5.64 -11.03 7.69
N ALA A 312 4.92 -10.50 6.69
CA ALA A 312 3.72 -11.13 6.17
C ALA A 312 4.04 -12.28 5.20
N ALA A 313 5.16 -12.22 4.48
CA ALA A 313 5.56 -13.22 3.48
C ALA A 313 5.49 -14.70 3.97
N PRO A 314 6.05 -15.11 5.13
CA PRO A 314 5.98 -16.50 5.57
C PRO A 314 4.55 -16.96 5.91
N ILE A 315 3.71 -16.08 6.50
CA ILE A 315 2.33 -16.41 6.84
C ILE A 315 1.46 -16.51 5.57
N ILE A 316 1.70 -15.64 4.58
CA ILE A 316 1.08 -15.71 3.25
C ILE A 316 1.53 -16.99 2.52
N ALA A 317 2.82 -17.33 2.58
CA ALA A 317 3.37 -18.52 1.94
C ALA A 317 2.83 -19.83 2.55
N GLN A 318 2.75 -19.91 3.88
CA GLN A 318 2.11 -21.03 4.58
C GLN A 318 0.62 -21.15 4.21
N SER A 319 -0.08 -20.02 4.18
CA SER A 319 -1.48 -19.91 3.78
C SER A 319 -1.75 -20.41 2.35
N LEU A 320 -0.91 -20.01 1.39
CA LEU A 320 -1.00 -20.45 -0.01
C LEU A 320 -0.76 -21.95 -0.20
N ARG A 321 -0.07 -22.62 0.73
CA ARG A 321 0.13 -24.09 0.73
C ARG A 321 -1.10 -24.88 1.25
N GLN A 322 -2.17 -24.21 1.68
CA GLN A 322 -3.40 -24.84 2.16
C GLN A 322 -4.38 -25.15 1.02
N SER A 323 -4.86 -26.39 0.95
CA SER A 323 -5.66 -26.93 -0.16
C SER A 323 -7.11 -26.46 -0.24
N GLU A 324 -7.62 -25.79 0.79
CA GLU A 324 -9.06 -25.44 0.93
C GLU A 324 -9.43 -24.08 0.31
N ARG A 325 -8.48 -23.41 -0.38
CA ARG A 325 -8.65 -22.04 -0.89
C ARG A 325 -9.14 -22.00 -2.32
N THR A 326 -10.02 -21.04 -2.62
CA THR A 326 -10.42 -20.75 -4.00
C THR A 326 -9.32 -20.02 -4.76
N ILE A 327 -9.33 -20.13 -6.11
CA ILE A 327 -8.38 -19.46 -6.99
C ILE A 327 -8.38 -17.93 -6.77
N LEU A 328 -9.53 -17.32 -6.44
CA LEU A 328 -9.62 -15.89 -6.14
C LEU A 328 -8.83 -15.50 -4.89
N GLN A 329 -8.96 -16.30 -3.82
CA GLN A 329 -8.27 -16.08 -2.54
C GLN A 329 -6.77 -16.30 -2.68
N GLN A 330 -6.37 -17.34 -3.43
CA GLN A 330 -4.99 -17.60 -3.79
C GLN A 330 -4.39 -16.44 -4.59
N ARG A 331 -5.07 -15.95 -5.64
CA ARG A 331 -4.65 -14.77 -6.42
C ARG A 331 -4.41 -13.53 -5.57
N MET A 332 -5.36 -13.17 -4.69
CA MET A 332 -5.21 -11.99 -3.81
C MET A 332 -3.97 -12.10 -2.91
N LEU A 333 -3.70 -13.28 -2.35
CA LEU A 333 -2.50 -13.52 -1.54
C LEU A 333 -1.20 -13.53 -2.37
N LEU A 334 -1.25 -14.04 -3.61
CA LEU A 334 -0.10 -14.08 -4.53
C LEU A 334 0.29 -12.70 -5.06
N GLU A 335 -0.71 -11.86 -5.36
CA GLU A 335 -0.51 -10.44 -5.73
C GLU A 335 0.18 -9.66 -4.60
N VAL A 336 -0.30 -9.81 -3.36
CA VAL A 336 0.34 -9.23 -2.16
C VAL A 336 1.77 -9.72 -2.00
N LEU A 337 2.02 -11.02 -2.20
CA LEU A 337 3.36 -11.60 -2.06
C LEU A 337 4.34 -11.06 -3.11
N SER A 338 3.88 -10.78 -4.33
CA SER A 338 4.71 -10.28 -5.44
C SER A 338 5.39 -8.93 -5.17
N VAL A 339 4.70 -8.05 -4.44
CA VAL A 339 5.18 -6.70 -4.09
C VAL A 339 5.97 -6.67 -2.77
N ILE A 340 5.91 -7.72 -1.96
CA ILE A 340 6.75 -7.86 -0.76
C ILE A 340 8.16 -8.30 -1.20
N ASP A 341 9.17 -7.51 -0.87
CA ASP A 341 10.56 -7.82 -1.21
C ASP A 341 11.19 -8.80 -0.21
N SER A 342 11.02 -10.11 -0.44
CA SER A 342 11.64 -11.15 0.38
C SER A 342 12.06 -12.38 -0.45
N PRO A 343 13.10 -13.13 -0.03
CA PRO A 343 13.46 -14.40 -0.67
C PRO A 343 12.33 -15.43 -0.64
N GLU A 344 11.56 -15.52 0.45
CA GLU A 344 10.41 -16.44 0.55
C GLU A 344 9.33 -16.09 -0.48
N SER A 345 9.11 -14.80 -0.76
CA SER A 345 8.21 -14.34 -1.84
C SER A 345 8.67 -14.83 -3.22
N VAL A 346 9.94 -14.63 -3.53
CA VAL A 346 10.55 -15.00 -4.82
C VAL A 346 10.50 -16.51 -5.00
N ASN A 347 11.03 -17.27 -4.02
CA ASN A 347 11.08 -18.71 -4.05
C ASN A 347 9.67 -19.32 -4.25
N LEU A 348 8.63 -18.82 -3.57
CA LEU A 348 7.29 -19.37 -3.75
C LEU A 348 6.72 -19.05 -5.15
N LEU A 349 6.94 -17.85 -5.66
CA LEU A 349 6.51 -17.47 -7.01
C LEU A 349 7.22 -18.31 -8.08
N GLU A 350 8.53 -18.54 -7.96
CA GLU A 350 9.30 -19.38 -8.89
C GLU A 350 8.82 -20.84 -8.86
N ASN A 351 8.60 -21.41 -7.68
CA ASN A 351 8.04 -22.76 -7.54
C ASN A 351 6.62 -22.87 -8.14
N LEU A 352 5.76 -21.86 -7.94
CA LEU A 352 4.42 -21.84 -8.53
C LEU A 352 4.47 -21.68 -10.06
N ALA A 353 5.35 -20.82 -10.58
CA ALA A 353 5.57 -20.62 -12.01
C ALA A 353 6.12 -21.87 -12.72
N GLY A 354 6.92 -22.69 -12.03
CA GLY A 354 7.39 -23.99 -12.50
C GLY A 354 6.38 -25.13 -12.35
N SER A 355 5.32 -24.97 -11.54
CA SER A 355 4.43 -26.07 -11.14
C SER A 355 3.49 -26.60 -12.23
N GLY A 356 3.19 -25.78 -13.25
CA GLY A 356 2.13 -26.08 -14.23
C GLY A 356 0.70 -26.11 -13.67
N GLY A 357 0.50 -25.80 -12.39
CA GLY A 357 -0.81 -25.77 -11.73
C GLY A 357 -1.65 -24.54 -12.06
N ALA A 358 -2.85 -24.43 -11.45
CA ALA A 358 -3.83 -23.37 -11.73
C ALA A 358 -3.36 -21.92 -11.44
N LEU A 359 -2.21 -21.75 -10.76
CA LEU A 359 -1.57 -20.45 -10.49
C LEU A 359 -0.28 -20.23 -11.32
N SER A 360 0.10 -21.17 -12.18
CA SER A 360 1.36 -21.14 -12.95
C SER A 360 1.52 -19.86 -13.77
N GLU A 361 0.54 -19.53 -14.62
CA GLU A 361 0.65 -18.35 -15.50
C GLU A 361 0.52 -17.03 -14.73
N GLU A 362 -0.22 -17.03 -13.61
CA GLU A 362 -0.29 -15.90 -12.68
C GLU A 362 1.08 -15.64 -12.03
N ALA A 363 1.73 -16.69 -11.52
CA ALA A 363 3.05 -16.59 -10.90
C ALA A 363 4.13 -16.18 -11.92
N LYS A 364 4.11 -16.73 -13.15
CA LYS A 364 4.97 -16.28 -14.26
C LYS A 364 4.76 -14.81 -14.59
N TRP A 365 3.51 -14.36 -14.68
CA TRP A 365 3.19 -12.96 -14.94
C TRP A 365 3.71 -12.07 -13.81
N LEU A 366 3.42 -12.40 -12.55
CA LEU A 366 3.87 -11.65 -11.37
C LEU A 366 5.41 -11.59 -11.25
N LEU A 367 6.13 -12.66 -11.60
CA LEU A 367 7.60 -12.64 -11.72
C LEU A 367 8.07 -11.72 -12.86
N ALA A 368 7.49 -11.85 -14.05
CA ALA A 368 7.81 -11.00 -15.21
C ALA A 368 7.42 -9.52 -14.98
N GLN A 369 6.49 -9.23 -14.06
CA GLN A 369 6.30 -7.90 -13.52
C GLN A 369 7.43 -7.54 -12.55
N ARG A 370 7.69 -8.35 -11.54
CA ARG A 370 8.70 -8.11 -10.49
C ARG A 370 10.11 -7.87 -11.03
N HIS A 371 10.63 -8.71 -11.91
CA HIS A 371 11.96 -8.55 -12.51
C HIS A 371 12.10 -7.27 -13.36
N ALA A 372 11.01 -6.82 -14.00
CA ALA A 372 10.97 -5.57 -14.76
C ALA A 372 10.72 -4.33 -13.86
N GLY A 373 10.83 -4.46 -12.53
CA GLY A 373 10.46 -3.41 -11.58
C GLY A 373 9.00 -2.96 -11.70
N ARG A 374 8.12 -3.80 -12.27
CA ARG A 374 6.68 -3.57 -12.49
C ARG A 374 5.80 -4.26 -11.43
N ALA A 375 6.38 -4.79 -10.34
CA ALA A 375 5.63 -5.42 -9.24
C ALA A 375 4.43 -4.53 -8.83
N SER A 376 3.23 -5.05 -9.02
CA SER A 376 2.08 -4.20 -9.33
C SER A 376 1.31 -3.75 -8.09
N VAL A 377 1.67 -2.58 -7.53
CA VAL A 377 0.86 -1.91 -6.51
C VAL A 377 -0.37 -1.25 -7.16
N VAL A 378 -1.30 -2.07 -7.63
CA VAL A 378 -2.64 -1.64 -8.10
C VAL A 378 -3.63 -1.75 -6.94
N ILE A 379 -3.30 -1.04 -5.86
CA ILE A 379 -4.19 -0.84 -4.71
C ILE A 379 -4.51 0.64 -4.59
N PHE A 380 -5.26 1.13 -5.57
CA PHE A 380 -5.78 2.49 -5.60
C PHE A 380 -6.87 2.69 -4.54
N ALA A 381 -6.41 3.03 -3.34
CA ALA A 381 -7.24 3.50 -2.24
C ALA A 381 -6.48 4.57 -1.38
N PRO A 382 -6.16 5.75 -1.93
CA PRO A 382 -5.40 6.78 -1.21
C PRO A 382 -6.26 7.71 -0.34
N ASP A 383 -7.55 7.90 -0.65
CA ASP A 383 -8.54 8.52 0.27
C ASP A 383 -8.82 7.66 1.52
N TYR A 384 -8.18 6.50 1.60
CA TYR A 384 -8.36 5.45 2.58
C TYR A 384 -7.04 5.12 3.30
N LEU A 385 -6.02 5.99 3.16
CA LEU A 385 -4.73 5.93 3.87
C LEU A 385 -4.85 6.29 5.37
#